data_AF-A0A955XSU6-F1
#
_entry.id   AF-A0A955XSU6-F1
#
_cell.length_a   1.000
_cell.length_b   1.000
_cell.length_c   1.000
_cell.angle_alpha   90.00
_cell.angle_beta   90.00
_cell.angle_gamma   90.00
#
_symmetry.space_group_name_H-M   'P 1'
#
loop_
_entity.id
_entity.type
_entity.pdbx_description
1 polymer ?
#
loop_
_entity_poly.entity_id
_entity_poly.type
_entity_poly.pdbx_seq_one_letter_code
_entity_poly.pdbx_strand_id
1 'polypeptide(L)'
;MGSAGGLLVEELIHEPREFENADFLFPSIPVVAELKEVDTEFDRSTAFRTGFLSLIDRVIKEDPGWRPSLVGGCGAYPKWFSREFVRLFRPQISRVLKKANRQIRETKTHFGIRAPTGMLVFVNDGFTALEPHFIRALACDLLTHSFSSIDCFLYMTVNRYVKVAGSDIPRLLWMPSYSDRAPNSLVNFVDDLGRKWYDFLESKIGPFSANREEIPQGSGSNTPLISRAILLPGEKR
;
A
#
# COMPACT_ATOMS: atom_id res chain seq x y z
N MET A 1 -13.90 -17.07 17.72
CA MET A 1 -13.11 -16.10 16.93
C MET A 1 -13.07 -14.80 17.68
N GLY A 2 -11.90 -14.38 18.16
CA GLY A 2 -11.75 -13.14 18.90
C GLY A 2 -11.78 -11.95 17.95
N SER A 3 -12.60 -10.94 18.25
CA SER A 3 -12.52 -9.65 17.58
C SER A 3 -11.17 -8.99 17.88
N ALA A 4 -10.65 -8.19 16.95
CA ALA A 4 -9.44 -7.40 17.18
C ALA A 4 -9.67 -6.19 18.12
N GLY A 5 -10.87 -6.06 18.69
CA GLY A 5 -11.23 -5.01 19.65
C GLY A 5 -11.37 -3.60 19.06
N GLY A 6 -11.47 -3.47 17.73
CA GLY A 6 -11.70 -2.20 17.06
C GLY A 6 -13.16 -1.75 17.11
N LEU A 7 -13.37 -0.43 17.21
CA LEU A 7 -14.65 0.25 17.11
C LEU A 7 -14.73 0.98 15.76
N LEU A 8 -15.89 0.94 15.11
CA LEU A 8 -16.18 1.78 13.95
C LEU A 8 -16.41 3.20 14.43
N VAL A 9 -15.58 4.15 13.97
CA VAL A 9 -15.67 5.54 14.45
C VAL A 9 -17.00 6.19 14.04
N GLU A 10 -17.55 5.79 12.89
CA GLU A 10 -18.85 6.25 12.42
C GLU A 10 -19.98 5.94 13.40
N GLU A 11 -19.87 4.85 14.17
CA GLU A 11 -20.85 4.48 15.21
C GLU A 11 -20.65 5.27 16.52
N LEU A 12 -19.55 6.01 16.66
CA LEU A 12 -19.18 6.76 17.87
C LEU A 12 -19.48 8.26 17.77
N ILE A 13 -19.78 8.77 16.57
CA ILE A 13 -20.03 10.19 16.30
C ILE A 13 -21.52 10.45 16.06
N HIS A 14 -21.98 11.65 16.42
CA HIS A 14 -23.35 12.07 16.18
C HIS A 14 -23.48 12.69 14.78
N GLU A 15 -24.65 12.54 14.14
CA GLU A 15 -24.98 13.23 12.90
C GLU A 15 -25.61 14.62 13.21
N PRO A 16 -25.32 15.67 12.41
CA PRO A 16 -24.48 15.66 11.21
C PRO A 16 -22.97 15.66 11.52
N ARG A 17 -22.16 15.02 10.66
CA ARG A 17 -20.69 15.04 10.81
C ARG A 17 -20.10 16.44 10.69
N GLU A 18 -19.25 16.80 11.64
CA GLU A 18 -18.53 18.09 11.66
C GLU A 18 -17.07 17.99 11.16
N PHE A 19 -16.56 16.77 10.96
CA PHE A 19 -15.17 16.52 10.55
C PHE A 19 -15.04 15.24 9.71
N GLU A 20 -13.92 15.06 9.02
CA GLU A 20 -13.64 13.80 8.32
C GLU A 20 -13.02 12.80 9.29
N ASN A 21 -13.80 11.82 9.73
CA ASN A 21 -13.31 10.78 10.62
C ASN A 21 -12.50 9.70 9.90
N ALA A 22 -11.67 9.02 10.69
CA ALA A 22 -11.02 7.79 10.30
C ALA A 22 -11.98 6.61 10.50
N ASP A 23 -11.70 5.46 9.89
CA ASP A 23 -12.62 4.31 9.94
C ASP A 23 -12.65 3.61 11.30
N PHE A 24 -11.48 3.37 11.93
CA PHE A 24 -11.37 2.53 13.12
C PHE A 24 -10.62 3.20 14.27
N LEU A 25 -11.10 2.93 15.49
CA LEU A 25 -10.42 3.22 16.75
C LEU A 25 -10.20 1.93 17.53
N PHE A 26 -8.97 1.68 18.00
CA PHE A 26 -8.65 0.56 18.87
C PHE A 26 -8.37 1.09 20.29
N PRO A 27 -9.30 0.93 21.26
CA PRO A 27 -9.11 1.51 22.60
C PRO A 27 -8.03 0.80 23.43
N SER A 28 -7.87 -0.51 23.23
CA SER A 28 -6.91 -1.34 23.99
C SER A 28 -5.45 -1.04 23.64
N ILE A 29 -5.21 -0.55 22.43
CA ILE A 29 -3.90 -0.12 21.92
C ILE A 29 -4.21 1.14 21.13
N PRO A 30 -3.91 2.36 21.63
CA PRO A 30 -4.51 3.63 21.22
C PRO A 30 -4.13 4.05 19.78
N VAL A 31 -4.63 3.27 18.82
CA VAL A 31 -4.36 3.32 17.39
C VAL A 31 -5.64 3.79 16.72
N VAL A 32 -5.50 4.85 15.94
CA VAL A 32 -6.52 5.27 14.98
C VAL A 32 -6.09 4.76 13.63
N ALA A 33 -6.94 3.97 12.98
CA ALA A 33 -6.65 3.38 11.68
C ALA A 33 -7.60 3.89 10.61
N GLU A 34 -7.04 4.20 9.45
CA GLU A 34 -7.78 4.53 8.24
C GLU A 34 -7.63 3.44 7.20
N LEU A 35 -8.73 3.03 6.59
CA LEU A 35 -8.79 2.10 5.47
C LEU A 35 -8.88 2.88 4.15
N LYS A 36 -8.01 2.51 3.21
CA LYS A 36 -8.06 2.99 1.83
C LYS A 36 -7.98 1.82 0.88
N GLU A 37 -9.11 1.56 0.25
CA GLU A 37 -9.23 0.60 -0.85
C GLU A 37 -8.86 1.30 -2.16
N VAL A 38 -7.97 0.67 -2.92
CA VAL A 38 -7.52 1.15 -4.23
C VAL A 38 -7.90 0.12 -5.28
N ASP A 39 -8.99 0.43 -5.97
CA ASP A 39 -9.56 -0.31 -7.11
C ASP A 39 -9.11 0.25 -8.46
N THR A 40 -8.74 1.53 -8.49
CA THR A 40 -8.57 2.29 -9.73
C THR A 40 -7.14 2.18 -10.26
N GLU A 41 -7.00 1.83 -11.54
CA GLU A 41 -5.72 1.88 -12.24
C GLU A 41 -5.24 3.34 -12.42
N PHE A 42 -4.20 3.73 -11.67
CA PHE A 42 -3.68 5.10 -11.64
C PHE A 42 -3.08 5.58 -12.97
N ASP A 43 -2.68 4.65 -13.83
CA ASP A 43 -2.09 4.90 -15.15
C ASP A 43 -3.10 5.32 -16.22
N ARG A 44 -4.40 5.17 -15.93
CA ARG A 44 -5.49 5.61 -16.84
C ARG A 44 -5.70 7.12 -16.85
N SER A 45 -5.12 7.85 -15.90
CA SER A 45 -5.25 9.31 -15.83
C SER A 45 -4.54 10.02 -16.98
N THR A 46 -5.13 11.12 -17.49
CA THR A 46 -4.50 11.95 -18.53
C THR A 46 -3.11 12.44 -18.12
N ALA A 47 -2.96 12.84 -16.85
CA ALA A 47 -1.67 13.29 -16.31
C ALA A 47 -0.59 12.20 -16.38
N PHE A 48 -0.94 10.95 -16.06
CA PHE A 48 0.00 9.84 -16.17
C PHE A 48 0.39 9.60 -17.63
N ARG A 49 -0.59 9.55 -18.54
CA ARG A 49 -0.34 9.34 -19.98
C ARG A 49 0.57 10.42 -20.56
N THR A 50 0.29 11.69 -20.26
CA THR A 50 1.14 12.81 -20.68
C THR A 50 2.56 12.67 -20.12
N GLY A 51 2.70 12.36 -18.83
CA GLY A 51 4.00 12.14 -18.21
C GLY A 51 4.77 10.99 -18.85
N PHE A 52 4.11 9.86 -19.11
CA PHE A 52 4.71 8.71 -19.77
C PHE A 52 5.20 9.04 -21.19
N LEU A 53 4.38 9.71 -21.99
CA LEU A 53 4.78 10.17 -23.32
C LEU A 53 6.00 11.10 -23.26
N SER A 54 6.02 12.04 -22.31
CA SER A 54 7.20 12.89 -22.11
C SER A 54 8.46 12.12 -21.72
N LEU A 55 8.34 11.02 -20.96
CA LEU A 55 9.50 10.15 -20.68
C LEU A 55 9.98 9.44 -21.94
N ILE A 56 9.07 8.96 -22.79
CA ILE A 56 9.41 8.32 -24.07
C ILE A 56 10.07 9.32 -25.03
N ASP A 57 9.52 10.53 -25.17
CA ASP A 57 10.10 11.59 -26.00
C ASP A 57 11.53 11.92 -25.56
N ARG A 58 11.76 11.96 -24.24
CA ARG A 58 13.10 12.15 -23.68
C ARG A 58 14.05 11.01 -24.03
N VAL A 59 13.60 9.74 -23.96
CA VAL A 59 14.41 8.59 -24.37
C VAL A 59 14.82 8.71 -25.83
N ILE A 60 13.88 9.02 -26.73
CA ILE A 60 14.14 9.19 -28.18
C ILE A 60 15.10 10.35 -28.44
N LYS A 61 15.00 11.44 -27.65
CA LYS A 61 15.91 12.59 -27.77
C LYS A 61 17.33 12.28 -27.31
N GLU A 62 17.49 11.52 -26.23
CA GLU A 62 18.80 11.12 -25.69
C GLU A 62 19.45 9.98 -26.52
N ASP A 63 18.64 9.09 -27.08
CA ASP A 63 19.05 8.00 -27.97
C ASP A 63 18.11 7.92 -29.19
N PRO A 64 18.42 8.62 -30.30
CA PRO A 64 17.62 8.58 -31.52
C PRO A 64 17.55 7.20 -32.18
N GLY A 65 18.46 6.29 -31.83
CA GLY A 65 18.47 4.90 -32.27
C GLY A 65 17.57 3.99 -31.43
N TRP A 66 17.07 4.46 -30.28
CA TRP A 66 16.22 3.68 -29.41
C TRP A 66 14.93 3.28 -30.10
N ARG A 67 14.59 1.99 -30.05
CA ARG A 67 13.34 1.45 -30.58
C ARG A 67 12.78 0.40 -29.61
N PRO A 68 11.44 0.30 -29.46
CA PRO A 68 10.82 -0.81 -28.76
C PRO A 68 11.19 -2.16 -29.39
N SER A 69 11.24 -3.22 -28.58
CA SER A 69 11.54 -4.58 -29.07
C SER A 69 10.53 -5.09 -30.10
N LEU A 70 9.25 -4.72 -29.94
CA LEU A 70 8.16 -5.03 -30.87
C LEU A 70 8.38 -4.51 -32.30
N VAL A 71 9.23 -3.49 -32.48
CA VAL A 71 9.55 -2.90 -33.79
C VAL A 71 11.02 -3.11 -34.17
N GLY A 72 11.66 -4.14 -33.60
CA GLY A 72 13.02 -4.56 -33.98
C GLY A 72 14.16 -3.83 -33.25
N GLY A 73 13.86 -3.06 -32.20
CA GLY A 73 14.89 -2.48 -31.32
C GLY A 73 15.36 -3.43 -30.22
N CYS A 74 16.38 -3.02 -29.46
CA CYS A 74 16.77 -3.76 -28.25
C CYS A 74 15.76 -3.60 -27.10
N GLY A 75 14.90 -2.57 -27.15
CA GLY A 75 13.90 -2.27 -26.11
C GLY A 75 14.48 -1.89 -24.75
N ALA A 76 15.81 -1.75 -24.64
CA ALA A 76 16.48 -1.42 -23.39
C ALA A 76 16.24 0.06 -23.05
N TYR A 77 15.70 0.33 -21.87
CA TYR A 77 15.53 1.70 -21.39
C TYR A 77 16.79 2.21 -20.67
N PRO A 78 17.07 3.53 -20.72
CA PRO A 78 18.11 4.13 -19.89
C PRO A 78 17.88 3.84 -18.40
N LYS A 79 18.97 3.72 -17.61
CA LYS A 79 18.90 3.41 -16.17
C LYS A 79 18.00 4.36 -15.36
N TRP A 80 17.85 5.61 -15.81
CA TRP A 80 16.99 6.60 -15.15
C TRP A 80 15.49 6.35 -15.38
N PHE A 81 15.11 5.67 -16.46
CA PHE A 81 13.72 5.58 -16.91
C PHE A 81 12.81 4.92 -15.88
N SER A 82 13.21 3.77 -15.34
CA SER A 82 12.42 3.05 -14.33
C SER A 82 12.11 3.91 -13.10
N ARG A 83 13.09 4.69 -12.63
CA ARG A 83 12.90 5.59 -11.49
C ARG A 83 11.90 6.70 -11.82
N GLU A 84 12.01 7.34 -12.97
CA GLU A 84 11.09 8.42 -13.36
C GLU A 84 9.68 7.89 -13.70
N PHE A 85 9.58 6.68 -14.27
CA PHE A 85 8.31 6.00 -14.48
C PHE A 85 7.57 5.74 -13.16
N VAL A 86 8.27 5.20 -12.16
CA VAL A 86 7.72 4.98 -10.82
C VAL A 86 7.24 6.31 -10.20
N ARG A 87 7.97 7.41 -10.43
CA ARG A 87 7.58 8.74 -9.93
C ARG A 87 6.27 9.28 -10.52
N LEU A 88 5.82 8.79 -11.67
CA LEU A 88 4.52 9.19 -12.24
C LEU A 88 3.33 8.80 -11.35
N PHE A 89 3.50 7.80 -10.47
CA PHE A 89 2.46 7.36 -9.52
C PHE A 89 2.47 8.15 -8.20
N ARG A 90 3.54 8.93 -7.93
CA ARG A 90 3.71 9.67 -6.68
C ARG A 90 2.53 10.60 -6.34
N PRO A 91 1.93 11.34 -7.30
CA PRO A 91 0.80 12.23 -7.01
C PRO A 91 -0.43 11.49 -6.47
N GLN A 92 -0.74 10.31 -7.00
CA GLN A 92 -1.91 9.50 -6.60
C GLN A 92 -1.70 8.95 -5.19
N ILE A 93 -0.54 8.34 -4.93
CA ILE A 93 -0.17 7.85 -3.59
C ILE A 93 -0.18 9.00 -2.58
N SER A 94 0.39 10.16 -2.93
CA SER A 94 0.39 11.35 -2.08
C SER A 94 -1.02 11.83 -1.72
N ARG A 95 -1.99 11.78 -2.66
CA ARG A 95 -3.39 12.12 -2.36
C ARG A 95 -4.02 11.16 -1.35
N VAL A 96 -3.78 9.85 -1.50
CA VAL A 96 -4.27 8.83 -0.55
C VAL A 96 -3.69 9.09 0.84
N LEU A 97 -2.37 9.25 0.94
CA LEU A 97 -1.69 9.56 2.20
C LEU A 97 -2.19 10.86 2.83
N LYS A 98 -2.38 11.92 2.03
CA LYS A 98 -2.89 13.21 2.51
C LYS A 98 -4.29 13.09 3.11
N LYS A 99 -5.18 12.35 2.47
CA LYS A 99 -6.56 12.13 2.96
C LYS A 99 -6.54 11.33 4.26
N ALA A 100 -5.84 10.19 4.27
CA ALA A 100 -5.73 9.35 5.45
C ALA A 100 -5.11 10.08 6.64
N ASN A 101 -4.01 10.81 6.42
CA ASN A 101 -3.38 11.60 7.47
C ASN A 101 -4.32 12.66 8.06
N ARG A 102 -5.13 13.32 7.22
CA ARG A 102 -6.13 14.29 7.69
C ARG A 102 -7.19 13.61 8.55
N GLN A 103 -7.77 12.52 8.08
CA GLN A 103 -8.82 11.77 8.79
C GLN A 103 -8.35 11.25 10.15
N ILE A 104 -7.14 10.65 10.20
CA ILE A 104 -6.53 10.18 11.44
C ILE A 104 -6.30 11.36 12.40
N ARG A 105 -5.78 12.49 11.92
CA ARG A 105 -5.52 13.68 12.74
C ARG A 105 -6.80 14.29 13.31
N GLU A 106 -7.83 14.43 12.49
CA GLU A 106 -9.11 15.01 12.90
C GLU A 106 -9.81 14.10 13.92
N THR A 107 -9.78 12.78 13.71
CA THR A 107 -10.29 11.79 14.68
C THR A 107 -9.55 11.86 16.01
N LYS A 108 -8.21 11.91 15.99
CA LYS A 108 -7.42 12.06 17.22
C LYS A 108 -7.79 13.34 17.96
N THR A 109 -7.97 14.44 17.22
CA THR A 109 -8.38 15.73 17.78
C THR A 109 -9.76 15.64 18.43
N HIS A 110 -10.74 15.07 17.73
CA HIS A 110 -12.13 14.96 18.19
C HIS A 110 -12.24 14.16 19.50
N PHE A 111 -11.56 13.01 19.59
CA PHE A 111 -11.58 12.17 20.79
C PHE A 111 -10.53 12.53 21.85
N GLY A 112 -9.77 13.62 21.66
CA GLY A 112 -8.71 14.02 22.59
C GLY A 112 -7.59 12.98 22.73
N ILE A 113 -7.36 12.14 21.72
CA ILE A 113 -6.36 11.07 21.73
C ILE A 113 -4.98 11.69 21.55
N ARG A 114 -4.19 11.67 22.63
CA ARG A 114 -2.80 12.16 22.63
C ARG A 114 -1.77 11.14 22.13
N ALA A 115 -2.18 9.87 22.00
CA ALA A 115 -1.29 8.83 21.51
C ALA A 115 -0.83 9.15 20.07
N PRO A 116 0.47 8.97 19.77
CA PRO A 116 0.99 9.35 18.46
C PRO A 116 0.48 8.42 17.37
N THR A 117 0.13 7.17 17.70
CA THR A 117 0.01 6.07 16.74
C THR A 117 -1.18 6.20 15.81
N GLY A 118 -0.91 6.42 14.53
CA GLY A 118 -1.90 6.25 13.47
C GLY A 118 -1.47 5.19 12.46
N MET A 119 -2.44 4.49 11.90
CA MET A 119 -2.20 3.44 10.91
C MET A 119 -2.99 3.75 9.64
N LEU A 120 -2.36 3.61 8.48
CA LEU A 120 -3.05 3.53 7.20
C LEU A 120 -3.02 2.08 6.72
N VAL A 121 -4.21 1.50 6.57
CA VAL A 121 -4.44 0.22 5.89
C VAL A 121 -4.71 0.51 4.41
N PHE A 122 -3.70 0.31 3.57
CA PHE A 122 -3.79 0.44 2.13
C PHE A 122 -4.10 -0.92 1.50
N VAL A 123 -5.35 -1.13 1.12
CA VAL A 123 -5.81 -2.35 0.44
C VAL A 123 -5.68 -2.14 -1.05
N ASN A 124 -4.81 -2.90 -1.70
CA ASN A 124 -4.80 -2.99 -3.15
C ASN A 124 -5.85 -4.02 -3.62
N ASP A 125 -6.93 -3.51 -4.21
CA ASP A 125 -8.06 -4.29 -4.74
C ASP A 125 -8.26 -4.10 -6.25
N GLY A 126 -7.18 -3.86 -7.00
CA GLY A 126 -7.29 -3.73 -8.45
C GLY A 126 -6.13 -3.06 -9.16
N PHE A 127 -5.24 -2.39 -8.43
CA PHE A 127 -4.10 -1.70 -8.99
C PHE A 127 -2.96 -2.67 -9.34
N THR A 128 -2.68 -2.83 -10.64
CA THR A 128 -1.67 -3.77 -11.14
C THR A 128 -0.54 -3.11 -11.93
N ALA A 129 -0.68 -1.83 -12.28
CA ALA A 129 0.31 -1.11 -13.07
C ALA A 129 1.68 -0.95 -12.38
N LEU A 130 1.75 -1.12 -11.07
CA LEU A 130 2.99 -1.03 -10.29
C LEU A 130 3.12 -2.16 -9.26
N GLU A 131 4.33 -2.70 -9.14
CA GLU A 131 4.62 -3.78 -8.19
C GLU A 131 4.55 -3.28 -6.73
N PRO A 132 4.05 -4.10 -5.78
CA PRO A 132 3.86 -3.74 -4.38
C PRO A 132 5.06 -3.04 -3.71
N HIS A 133 6.28 -3.50 -3.97
CA HIS A 133 7.48 -2.95 -3.36
C HIS A 133 7.76 -1.50 -3.81
N PHE A 134 7.41 -1.12 -5.04
CA PHE A 134 7.53 0.27 -5.49
C PHE A 134 6.47 1.16 -4.86
N ILE A 135 5.24 0.67 -4.68
CA ILE A 135 4.18 1.40 -3.97
C ILE A 135 4.62 1.68 -2.53
N ARG A 136 5.11 0.64 -1.85
CA ARG A 136 5.64 0.74 -0.49
C ARG A 136 6.80 1.74 -0.43
N ALA A 137 7.77 1.64 -1.33
CA ALA A 137 8.91 2.55 -1.37
C ALA A 137 8.49 4.02 -1.59
N LEU A 138 7.56 4.28 -2.50
CA LEU A 138 7.00 5.62 -2.73
C LEU A 138 6.25 6.14 -1.50
N ALA A 139 5.45 5.29 -0.86
CA ALA A 139 4.72 5.66 0.36
C ALA A 139 5.70 6.00 1.49
N CYS A 140 6.70 5.16 1.73
CA CYS A 140 7.75 5.40 2.72
C CYS A 140 8.50 6.71 2.46
N ASP A 141 8.95 6.97 1.23
CA ASP A 141 9.61 8.25 0.84
C ASP A 141 8.74 9.47 1.19
N LEU A 142 7.43 9.39 0.90
CA LEU A 142 6.48 10.47 1.22
C LEU A 142 6.26 10.63 2.72
N LEU A 143 6.19 9.52 3.47
CA LEU A 143 5.99 9.49 4.92
C LEU A 143 7.22 9.96 5.71
N THR A 144 8.43 9.82 5.16
CA THR A 144 9.67 10.31 5.80
C THR A 144 9.65 11.82 6.01
N HIS A 145 9.04 12.57 5.09
CA HIS A 145 9.08 14.03 5.08
C HIS A 145 7.71 14.69 5.33
N SER A 146 6.63 13.92 5.40
CA SER A 146 5.26 14.44 5.49
C SER A 146 4.35 13.46 6.22
N PHE A 147 3.13 13.89 6.55
CA PHE A 147 2.08 13.03 7.10
C PHE A 147 2.42 12.42 8.48
N SER A 148 2.75 13.28 9.44
CA SER A 148 3.18 12.90 10.80
C SER A 148 2.14 12.15 11.64
N SER A 149 0.88 12.08 11.22
CA SER A 149 -0.17 11.34 11.93
C SER A 149 -0.22 9.86 11.56
N ILE A 150 0.59 9.41 10.60
CA ILE A 150 0.74 8.02 10.17
C ILE A 150 2.08 7.48 10.67
N ASP A 151 2.04 6.45 11.51
CA ASP A 151 3.22 5.73 12.01
C ASP A 151 3.33 4.31 11.48
N CYS A 152 2.25 3.77 10.92
CA CYS A 152 2.25 2.50 10.20
C CYS A 152 1.55 2.66 8.85
N PHE A 153 2.24 2.29 7.77
CA PHE A 153 1.68 2.07 6.45
C PHE A 153 1.61 0.56 6.20
N LEU A 154 0.41 0.01 6.23
CA LEU A 154 0.15 -1.40 5.92
C LEU A 154 -0.33 -1.52 4.48
N TYR A 155 0.52 -2.05 3.60
CA TYR A 155 0.09 -2.47 2.27
C TYR A 155 -0.42 -3.91 2.34
N MET A 156 -1.62 -4.17 1.83
CA MET A 156 -2.15 -5.52 1.77
C MET A 156 -2.94 -5.80 0.49
N THR A 157 -3.09 -7.08 0.17
CA THR A 157 -4.02 -7.55 -0.87
C THR A 157 -5.06 -8.48 -0.26
N VAL A 158 -6.30 -8.38 -0.73
CA VAL A 158 -7.41 -9.25 -0.28
C VAL A 158 -7.84 -10.18 -1.40
N ASN A 159 -8.28 -9.62 -2.53
CA ASN A 159 -8.76 -10.40 -3.67
C ASN A 159 -7.69 -10.60 -4.76
N ARG A 160 -6.48 -10.07 -4.53
CA ARG A 160 -5.40 -10.06 -5.53
C ARG A 160 -4.22 -10.89 -5.05
N TYR A 161 -4.03 -12.04 -5.68
CA TYR A 161 -2.82 -12.82 -5.49
C TYR A 161 -1.64 -12.20 -6.21
N VAL A 162 -0.45 -12.36 -5.62
CA VAL A 162 0.82 -12.01 -6.22
C VAL A 162 1.67 -13.25 -6.44
N LYS A 163 2.49 -13.20 -7.48
CA LYS A 163 3.63 -14.09 -7.66
C LYS A 163 4.80 -13.50 -6.88
N VAL A 164 5.40 -14.29 -6.01
CA VAL A 164 6.63 -13.92 -5.28
C VAL A 164 7.81 -14.59 -5.99
N ALA A 165 8.91 -13.85 -6.19
CA ALA A 165 10.12 -14.40 -6.79
C ALA A 165 10.64 -15.59 -5.97
N GLY A 166 10.90 -16.72 -6.63
CA GLY A 166 11.34 -17.96 -5.97
C GLY A 166 10.21 -18.82 -5.38
N SER A 167 8.95 -18.43 -5.54
CA SER A 167 7.77 -19.22 -5.13
C SER A 167 6.86 -19.50 -6.32
N ASP A 168 6.41 -20.75 -6.43
CA ASP A 168 5.37 -21.17 -7.39
C ASP A 168 3.96 -21.12 -6.77
N ILE A 169 3.86 -20.69 -5.52
CA ILE A 169 2.59 -20.58 -4.79
C ILE A 169 2.10 -19.12 -4.85
N PRO A 170 0.86 -18.86 -5.31
CA PRO A 170 0.22 -17.55 -5.22
C PRO A 170 0.10 -17.11 -3.76
N ARG A 171 0.44 -15.86 -3.46
CA ARG A 171 0.39 -15.31 -2.09
C ARG A 171 -0.53 -14.09 -2.01
N LEU A 172 -1.17 -13.91 -0.86
CA LEU A 172 -1.70 -12.63 -0.43
C LEU A 172 -0.61 -11.87 0.33
N LEU A 173 -0.68 -10.54 0.33
CA LEU A 173 0.33 -9.69 0.94
C LEU A 173 -0.18 -9.06 2.23
N TRP A 174 0.68 -9.06 3.25
CA TRP A 174 0.57 -8.26 4.47
C TRP A 174 1.94 -7.60 4.69
N MET A 175 2.08 -6.34 4.31
CA MET A 175 3.37 -5.66 4.21
C MET A 175 3.35 -4.35 5.01
N PRO A 176 3.49 -4.41 6.34
CA PRO A 176 3.60 -3.21 7.17
C PRO A 176 4.92 -2.48 6.95
N SER A 177 4.91 -1.17 7.14
CA SER A 177 6.09 -0.31 7.19
C SER A 177 5.90 0.70 8.30
N TYR A 178 6.85 0.75 9.23
CA TYR A 178 6.74 1.52 10.46
C TYR A 178 7.62 2.77 10.39
N SER A 179 7.17 3.86 11.00
CA SER A 179 8.02 5.01 11.27
C SER A 179 9.01 4.69 12.39
N ASP A 180 10.14 5.40 12.45
CA ASP A 180 11.10 5.27 13.56
C ASP A 180 10.49 5.63 14.93
N ARG A 181 9.31 6.26 14.95
CA ARG A 181 8.56 6.64 16.16
C ARG A 181 7.57 5.57 16.60
N ALA A 182 7.35 4.53 15.79
CA ALA A 182 6.37 3.51 16.07
C ALA A 182 6.77 2.71 17.33
N PRO A 183 5.91 2.63 18.36
CA PRO A 183 6.21 1.83 19.54
C PRO A 183 6.10 0.34 19.20
N ASN A 184 6.86 -0.51 19.92
CA ASN A 184 6.78 -1.97 19.77
C ASN A 184 5.36 -2.53 19.97
N SER A 185 4.53 -1.85 20.77
CA SER A 185 3.12 -2.21 20.92
C SER A 185 2.31 -2.09 19.63
N LEU A 186 2.62 -1.12 18.77
CA LEU A 186 2.00 -0.99 17.44
C LEU A 186 2.44 -2.14 16.53
N VAL A 187 3.73 -2.49 16.55
CA VAL A 187 4.26 -3.61 15.75
C VAL A 187 3.59 -4.91 16.15
N ASN A 188 3.58 -5.23 17.45
CA ASN A 188 2.94 -6.44 17.97
C ASN A 188 1.44 -6.48 17.64
N PHE A 189 0.76 -5.34 17.71
CA PHE A 189 -0.66 -5.24 17.34
C PHE A 189 -0.89 -5.54 15.86
N VAL A 190 -0.10 -4.93 14.96
CA VAL A 190 -0.26 -5.12 13.51
C VAL A 190 0.09 -6.55 13.10
N ASP A 191 1.09 -7.16 13.74
CA ASP A 191 1.42 -8.56 13.51
C ASP A 191 0.26 -9.47 13.96
N ASP A 192 -0.26 -9.29 15.19
CA ASP A 192 -1.40 -10.04 15.70
C ASP A 192 -2.68 -9.82 14.87
N LEU A 193 -2.93 -8.59 14.42
CA LEU A 193 -4.03 -8.26 13.51
C LEU A 193 -3.89 -9.02 12.19
N GLY A 194 -2.69 -9.08 11.62
CA GLY A 194 -2.40 -9.85 10.41
C GLY A 194 -2.67 -11.34 10.61
N ARG A 195 -2.25 -11.89 11.76
CA ARG A 195 -2.51 -13.31 12.09
C ARG A 195 -4.01 -13.58 12.16
N LYS A 196 -4.75 -12.78 12.94
CA LYS A 196 -6.21 -12.89 13.08
C LYS A 196 -6.95 -12.68 11.76
N TRP A 197 -6.47 -11.78 10.90
CA TRP A 197 -7.03 -11.54 9.58
C TRP A 197 -6.95 -12.78 8.69
N TYR A 198 -5.78 -13.42 8.63
CA TYR A 198 -5.62 -14.65 7.87
C TYR A 198 -6.45 -15.80 8.46
N ASP A 199 -6.50 -15.95 9.78
CA ASP A 199 -7.34 -16.97 10.43
C ASP A 199 -8.82 -16.73 10.13
N PHE A 200 -9.25 -15.47 10.07
CA PHE A 200 -10.59 -15.08 9.65
C PHE A 200 -10.84 -15.44 8.18
N LEU A 201 -9.92 -15.14 7.27
CA LEU A 201 -10.04 -15.51 5.86
C LEU A 201 -10.18 -17.03 5.71
N GLU A 202 -9.31 -17.83 6.34
CA GLU A 202 -9.38 -19.30 6.23
C GLU A 202 -10.71 -19.87 6.73
N SER A 203 -11.34 -19.23 7.72
CA SER A 203 -12.67 -19.63 8.19
C SER A 203 -13.80 -19.32 7.22
N LYS A 204 -13.58 -18.37 6.29
CA LYS A 204 -14.57 -17.95 5.31
C LYS A 204 -14.40 -18.67 3.98
N ILE A 205 -13.16 -18.88 3.54
CA ILE A 205 -12.85 -19.41 2.21
C ILE A 205 -12.16 -20.78 2.23
N GLY A 206 -11.93 -21.35 3.41
CA GLY A 206 -11.15 -22.57 3.59
C GLY A 206 -9.65 -22.31 3.75
N PRO A 207 -8.88 -23.33 4.16
CA PRO A 207 -7.45 -23.19 4.45
C PRO A 207 -6.63 -22.85 3.20
N PHE A 208 -5.57 -22.08 3.36
CA PHE A 208 -4.63 -21.80 2.28
C PHE A 208 -3.78 -23.02 1.95
N SER A 209 -3.38 -23.16 0.67
CA SER A 209 -2.57 -24.29 0.19
C SER A 209 -1.16 -24.35 0.76
N ALA A 210 -0.70 -23.26 1.38
CA ALA A 210 0.61 -23.17 1.99
C ALA A 210 0.54 -22.37 3.28
N ASN A 211 1.41 -22.73 4.22
CA ASN A 211 1.54 -22.01 5.49
C ASN A 211 1.89 -20.54 5.26
N ARG A 212 1.49 -19.72 6.24
CA ARG A 212 1.88 -18.33 6.36
C ARG A 212 3.41 -18.24 6.43
N GLU A 213 3.97 -17.33 5.65
CA GLU A 213 5.39 -17.04 5.63
C GLU A 213 5.59 -15.64 6.21
N GLU A 214 6.21 -15.55 7.39
CA GLU A 214 6.57 -14.29 8.03
C GLU A 214 8.02 -13.98 7.67
N ILE A 215 8.24 -12.93 6.87
CA ILE A 215 9.58 -12.48 6.49
C ILE A 215 10.02 -11.42 7.52
N PRO A 216 11.06 -11.66 8.33
CA PRO A 216 11.51 -10.71 9.33
C PRO A 216 11.92 -9.37 8.70
N GLN A 217 11.48 -8.26 9.28
CA GLN A 217 11.99 -6.95 8.91
C GLN A 217 13.39 -6.77 9.52
N GLY A 218 14.43 -6.65 8.69
CA GLY A 218 15.77 -6.24 9.14
C GLY A 218 16.85 -7.33 9.24
N SER A 219 16.64 -8.55 8.74
CA SER A 219 17.66 -9.61 8.76
C SER A 219 18.77 -9.44 7.71
N GLY A 220 19.39 -8.26 7.57
CA GLY A 220 20.56 -7.99 6.71
C GLY A 220 20.36 -8.18 5.19
N SER A 221 19.32 -8.88 4.75
CA SER A 221 18.85 -8.94 3.40
C SER A 221 17.94 -7.74 3.18
N ASN A 222 18.52 -6.63 2.74
CA ASN A 222 17.80 -5.52 2.14
C ASN A 222 17.12 -5.92 0.80
N THR A 223 16.86 -7.22 0.60
CA THR A 223 16.27 -7.77 -0.61
C THR A 223 14.79 -7.41 -0.58
N PRO A 224 14.31 -6.50 -1.43
CA PRO A 224 12.89 -6.22 -1.51
C PRO A 224 12.17 -7.52 -1.84
N LEU A 225 11.01 -7.77 -1.22
CA LEU A 225 10.12 -8.83 -1.67
C LEU A 225 9.68 -8.49 -3.09
N ILE A 226 10.31 -9.11 -4.07
CA ILE A 226 9.96 -8.93 -5.48
C ILE A 226 8.70 -9.74 -5.71
N SER A 227 7.58 -9.02 -5.75
CA SER A 227 6.27 -9.59 -6.03
C SER A 227 5.60 -8.85 -7.17
N ARG A 228 4.80 -9.56 -7.96
CA ARG A 228 4.00 -8.98 -9.05
C ARG A 228 2.57 -9.49 -8.97
N ALA A 229 1.60 -8.62 -9.24
CA ALA A 229 0.20 -9.01 -9.30
C ALA A 229 -0.01 -10.12 -10.34
N ILE A 230 -0.80 -11.14 -9.98
CA ILE A 230 -1.28 -12.15 -10.92
C ILE A 230 -2.51 -11.58 -11.62
N LEU A 231 -2.44 -11.58 -12.96
CA LEU A 231 -3.54 -11.18 -13.85
C LEU A 231 -4.30 -12.43 -14.27
N LEU A 232 -5.60 -12.48 -14.00
CA LEU A 232 -6.42 -13.60 -14.42
C LEU A 232 -6.81 -13.44 -15.90
N PRO A 233 -6.88 -14.54 -16.67
CA PRO A 233 -7.36 -14.48 -18.05
C PRO A 233 -8.77 -13.86 -18.12
N GLY A 234 -8.92 -12.80 -18.93
CA GLY A 234 -10.22 -12.12 -19.13
C GLY A 234 -10.48 -10.88 -18.28
N GLU A 235 -9.59 -10.54 -17.34
CA GLU A 235 -9.67 -9.24 -16.65
C GLU A 235 -9.38 -8.10 -17.63
N LYS A 236 -10.32 -7.16 -17.75
CA LYS A 236 -10.15 -5.95 -18.58
C LYS A 236 -9.23 -4.96 -17.88
N ARG A 237 -8.16 -4.57 -18.57
CA ARG A 237 -7.27 -3.46 -18.20
C ARG A 237 -7.89 -2.10 -18.32
#